data_AF-A0A094IE40-F1
#
_entry.id   AF-A0A094IE40-F1
#
_cell.length_a   1.000
_cell.length_b   1.000
_cell.length_c   1.000
_cell.angle_alpha   90.00
_cell.angle_beta   90.00
_cell.angle_gamma   90.00
#
_symmetry.space_group_name_H-M   'P 1'
#
loop_
_entity.id
_entity.type
_entity.pdbx_description
1 polymer ?
#
loop_
_entity_poly.entity_id
_entity_poly.type
_entity_poly.pdbx_seq_one_letter_code
_entity_poly.pdbx_strand_id
1 'polypeptide(L)'
;MRQRLVALLGLASLATGFELVINPKKAQDSGGGNTMAVDISKLRNNRGFGMSPGDADFDGSNFAYPAQFLPNEHLVYNGVNYNFPQYQPGKGSDNVLAQGQMLDVPKGRYIGVHMLAAAEGAIATGFVNATYEDGSTSSGQVLVDPFWAWPYPYGGDIIFPYLMTDTAINYNRTMIFQTVNWLDSTKELTSLQLPNVTVGTGNGRGGASEQTRLHIFAVSMIPAKGHGLALDVQYARSTNMWFEGTNKTQIVEATINNVGTEWILAKNGVKVIVESVEQDNLRTAGQWIKTHAEAIFNTTYWYITPEEGKAVRFTQTADAFYMSTLSAPNATLTLRSPVPYVSGDKVTIEGGKMAGHVVPSKQLGDGSLQLSISEENADEYAWVFKIDFGGPRA
;
A
#
# COMPACT_ATOMS: atom_id res chain seq x y z
N MET A 1 22.90 -27.51 -25.71
CA MET A 1 22.19 -27.94 -24.49
C MET A 1 21.84 -26.68 -23.71
N ARG A 2 20.62 -26.15 -23.86
CA ARG A 2 20.17 -24.89 -23.26
C ARG A 2 19.41 -25.21 -21.97
N GLN A 3 19.98 -24.91 -20.80
CA GLN A 3 19.23 -24.88 -19.55
C GLN A 3 18.91 -23.42 -19.22
N ARG A 4 17.61 -23.17 -19.07
CA ARG A 4 17.01 -21.86 -18.84
C ARG A 4 17.20 -21.48 -17.37
N LEU A 5 17.74 -20.29 -17.15
CA LEU A 5 17.72 -19.59 -15.87
C LEU A 5 16.24 -19.36 -15.49
N VAL A 6 15.81 -19.94 -14.37
CA VAL A 6 14.52 -19.62 -13.75
C VAL A 6 14.70 -18.27 -13.06
N ALA A 7 14.27 -17.21 -13.72
CA ALA A 7 14.00 -15.95 -13.05
C ALA A 7 12.83 -16.19 -12.09
N LEU A 8 13.04 -15.89 -10.80
CA LEU A 8 11.99 -15.83 -9.80
C LEU A 8 11.11 -14.60 -10.10
N LEU A 9 10.35 -14.65 -11.18
CA LEU A 9 9.11 -13.88 -11.26
C LEU A 9 8.20 -14.48 -10.19
N GLY A 10 7.75 -13.64 -9.26
CA GLY A 10 6.61 -14.00 -8.43
C GLY A 10 5.51 -14.50 -9.35
N LEU A 11 5.26 -15.80 -9.30
CA LEU A 11 4.00 -16.34 -9.77
C LEU A 11 2.95 -15.72 -8.85
N ALA A 12 2.40 -14.57 -9.24
CA ALA A 12 0.99 -14.36 -9.01
C ALA A 12 0.34 -15.58 -9.65
N SER A 13 -0.13 -16.50 -8.80
CA SER A 13 -1.08 -17.51 -9.25
C SER A 13 -2.14 -16.75 -10.01
N LEU A 14 -2.27 -17.00 -11.31
CA LEU A 14 -3.51 -16.70 -12.02
C LEU A 14 -4.53 -17.66 -11.42
N ALA A 15 -5.03 -17.32 -10.24
CA ALA A 15 -6.25 -17.89 -9.72
C ALA A 15 -7.32 -17.47 -10.72
N THR A 16 -7.78 -18.42 -11.53
CA THR A 16 -8.98 -18.26 -12.35
C THR A 16 -10.21 -18.30 -11.44
N GLY A 17 -10.21 -17.49 -10.39
CA GLY A 17 -11.24 -17.37 -9.38
C GLY A 17 -12.04 -16.08 -9.58
N PHE A 18 -13.29 -16.09 -9.10
CA PHE A 18 -14.00 -14.85 -8.84
C PHE A 18 -13.23 -14.06 -7.79
N GLU A 19 -12.91 -12.80 -8.05
CA GLU A 19 -12.16 -11.95 -7.13
C GLU A 19 -12.82 -10.58 -7.01
N LEU A 20 -12.65 -9.97 -5.84
CA LEU A 20 -12.93 -8.55 -5.62
C LEU A 20 -11.90 -7.74 -6.42
N VAL A 21 -12.36 -6.75 -7.19
CA VAL A 21 -11.47 -5.81 -7.87
C VAL A 21 -11.64 -4.43 -7.21
N ILE A 22 -10.61 -3.98 -6.51
CA ILE A 22 -10.49 -2.59 -6.05
C ILE A 22 -9.62 -1.86 -7.07
N ASN A 23 -10.04 -0.67 -7.51
CA ASN A 23 -9.30 0.09 -8.52
C ASN A 23 -7.82 0.25 -8.12
N PRO A 24 -6.87 -0.37 -8.85
CA PRO A 24 -5.47 -0.45 -8.43
C PRO A 24 -4.75 0.90 -8.49
N LYS A 25 -5.32 1.89 -9.20
CA LYS A 25 -4.78 3.26 -9.22
C LYS A 25 -5.05 4.05 -7.95
N LYS A 26 -5.94 3.55 -7.09
CA LYS A 26 -6.39 4.21 -5.85
C LYS A 26 -6.26 3.29 -4.63
N ALA A 27 -6.12 1.98 -4.83
CA ALA A 27 -5.82 1.03 -3.75
C ALA A 27 -4.44 1.32 -3.11
N GLN A 28 -4.35 1.13 -1.80
CA GLN A 28 -3.11 1.25 -1.02
C GLN A 28 -3.07 0.18 0.07
N ASP A 29 -1.91 -0.45 0.25
CA ASP A 29 -1.72 -1.48 1.28
C ASP A 29 -1.45 -0.90 2.68
N SER A 30 -0.99 0.37 2.76
CA SER A 30 -0.83 1.10 4.03
C SER A 30 -0.60 2.61 3.80
N GLY A 31 -0.90 3.44 4.81
CA GLY A 31 -0.54 4.87 4.83
C GLY A 31 -1.52 5.81 4.12
N GLY A 32 -2.77 5.88 4.60
CA GLY A 32 -3.72 6.93 4.16
C GLY A 32 -3.26 8.33 4.59
N GLY A 33 -3.70 9.36 3.86
CA GLY A 33 -3.54 10.74 4.26
C GLY A 33 -4.24 11.05 5.59
N ASN A 34 -4.11 12.28 6.07
CA ASN A 34 -4.77 12.73 7.29
C ASN A 34 -6.29 12.78 7.10
N THR A 35 -6.98 11.70 7.47
CA THR A 35 -8.44 11.56 7.32
C THR A 35 -9.10 11.09 8.61
N MET A 36 -10.43 11.22 8.66
CA MET A 36 -11.27 10.84 9.79
C MET A 36 -12.45 10.01 9.26
N ALA A 37 -12.38 8.70 9.44
CA ALA A 37 -13.52 7.82 9.16
C ALA A 37 -14.67 8.18 10.13
N VAL A 38 -15.88 8.32 9.59
CA VAL A 38 -17.08 8.65 10.36
C VAL A 38 -17.82 7.36 10.68
N ASP A 39 -18.14 7.14 11.96
CA ASP A 39 -18.95 5.99 12.37
C ASP A 39 -20.42 6.24 12.02
N ILE A 40 -20.90 5.51 11.00
CA ILE A 40 -22.30 5.55 10.57
C ILE A 40 -23.10 4.34 11.05
N SER A 41 -22.55 3.51 11.94
CA SER A 41 -23.19 2.25 12.39
C SER A 41 -24.61 2.46 12.93
N LYS A 42 -24.84 3.54 13.69
CA LYS A 42 -26.14 3.90 14.27
C LYS A 42 -27.17 4.39 13.23
N LEU A 43 -26.71 4.74 12.02
CA LEU A 43 -27.57 5.22 10.94
C LEU A 43 -27.97 4.09 9.98
N ARG A 44 -27.33 2.91 10.07
CA ARG A 44 -27.59 1.78 9.18
C ARG A 44 -29.02 1.32 9.33
N ASN A 45 -29.71 1.17 8.20
CA ASN A 45 -31.12 0.82 8.12
C ASN A 45 -31.44 -0.10 6.94
N ASN A 46 -30.42 -0.60 6.24
CA ASN A 46 -30.54 -1.52 5.13
C ASN A 46 -29.48 -2.63 5.22
N ARG A 47 -29.71 -3.76 4.55
CA ARG A 47 -28.78 -4.89 4.49
C ARG A 47 -28.45 -5.22 3.03
N GLY A 48 -27.28 -4.80 2.58
CA GLY A 48 -26.80 -5.00 1.22
C GLY A 48 -25.91 -6.23 1.02
N PHE A 49 -25.29 -6.78 2.06
CA PHE A 49 -24.36 -7.91 1.93
C PHE A 49 -24.98 -9.24 2.37
N GLY A 50 -24.96 -10.23 1.47
CA GLY A 50 -25.49 -11.57 1.72
C GLY A 50 -24.42 -12.67 1.56
N MET A 51 -24.61 -13.81 2.21
CA MET A 51 -23.81 -15.03 2.01
C MET A 51 -24.41 -16.00 0.98
N SER A 52 -25.70 -15.87 0.67
CA SER A 52 -26.41 -16.70 -0.30
C SER A 52 -27.54 -15.91 -0.97
N PRO A 53 -28.09 -16.37 -2.12
CA PRO A 53 -29.29 -15.80 -2.71
C PRO A 53 -30.42 -15.65 -1.69
N GLY A 54 -31.10 -14.51 -1.71
CA GLY A 54 -32.17 -14.15 -0.77
C GLY A 54 -31.75 -13.87 0.68
N ASP A 55 -30.45 -13.89 1.03
CA ASP A 55 -30.00 -13.59 2.40
C ASP A 55 -30.13 -12.09 2.74
N ALA A 56 -29.91 -11.20 1.77
CA ALA A 56 -29.95 -9.75 1.96
C ALA A 56 -30.83 -9.07 0.90
N ASP A 57 -31.15 -7.81 1.15
CA ASP A 57 -32.04 -7.01 0.30
C ASP A 57 -31.47 -5.60 0.15
N PHE A 58 -30.61 -5.44 -0.84
CA PHE A 58 -30.01 -4.18 -1.21
C PHE A 58 -31.05 -3.24 -1.83
N ASP A 59 -31.80 -3.71 -2.82
CA ASP A 59 -32.62 -2.86 -3.70
C ASP A 59 -34.14 -2.99 -3.52
N GLY A 60 -34.60 -3.79 -2.55
CA GLY A 60 -36.02 -4.10 -2.33
C GLY A 60 -36.51 -5.34 -3.10
N SER A 61 -35.65 -5.99 -3.91
CA SER A 61 -35.95 -7.19 -4.68
C SER A 61 -35.16 -8.42 -4.20
N ASN A 62 -34.62 -8.39 -2.98
CA ASN A 62 -33.69 -9.37 -2.40
C ASN A 62 -32.40 -9.54 -3.20
N PHE A 63 -31.96 -8.51 -3.92
CA PHE A 63 -30.65 -8.54 -4.57
C PHE A 63 -29.59 -8.15 -3.56
N ALA A 64 -28.40 -8.72 -3.67
CA ALA A 64 -27.34 -8.50 -2.69
C ALA A 64 -25.94 -8.57 -3.30
N TYR A 65 -25.01 -7.89 -2.65
CA TYR A 65 -23.59 -8.05 -2.86
C TYR A 65 -23.10 -9.34 -2.18
N PRO A 66 -22.15 -10.07 -2.79
CA PRO A 66 -21.60 -11.28 -2.20
C PRO A 66 -20.61 -10.98 -1.08
N ALA A 67 -21.06 -11.18 0.17
CA ALA A 67 -20.33 -10.85 1.38
C ALA A 67 -18.98 -11.56 1.52
N GLN A 68 -18.80 -12.72 0.88
CA GLN A 68 -17.52 -13.45 0.90
C GLN A 68 -16.36 -12.70 0.21
N PHE A 69 -16.66 -11.64 -0.54
CA PHE A 69 -15.67 -10.79 -1.21
C PHE A 69 -15.58 -9.38 -0.61
N LEU A 70 -16.01 -9.19 0.64
CA LEU A 70 -15.89 -7.90 1.30
C LEU A 70 -14.42 -7.44 1.39
N PRO A 71 -14.12 -6.15 1.17
CA PRO A 71 -12.81 -5.61 1.47
C PRO A 71 -12.56 -5.60 2.99
N ASN A 72 -11.31 -5.32 3.37
CA ASN A 72 -10.94 -5.11 4.76
C ASN A 72 -11.84 -4.05 5.43
N GLU A 73 -12.21 -4.27 6.69
CA GLU A 73 -12.97 -3.31 7.50
C GLU A 73 -12.27 -1.95 7.59
N HIS A 74 -10.94 -1.94 7.72
CA HIS A 74 -10.13 -0.74 7.66
C HIS A 74 -9.59 -0.57 6.25
N LEU A 75 -10.45 -0.08 5.35
CA LEU A 75 -10.12 0.12 3.94
C LEU A 75 -9.43 1.46 3.74
N VAL A 76 -8.24 1.45 3.14
CA VAL A 76 -7.58 2.65 2.61
C VAL A 76 -7.81 2.73 1.11
N TYR A 77 -8.41 3.83 0.66
CA TYR A 77 -8.73 4.03 -0.75
C TYR A 77 -8.58 5.49 -1.16
N ASN A 78 -7.76 5.74 -2.19
CA ASN A 78 -7.43 7.08 -2.69
C ASN A 78 -6.87 7.99 -1.58
N GLY A 79 -6.06 7.42 -0.70
CA GLY A 79 -5.49 8.12 0.45
C GLY A 79 -6.50 8.41 1.58
N VAL A 80 -7.70 7.83 1.52
CA VAL A 80 -8.76 8.04 2.52
C VAL A 80 -9.02 6.76 3.30
N ASN A 81 -9.02 6.87 4.63
CA ASN A 81 -9.35 5.75 5.51
C ASN A 81 -10.87 5.65 5.69
N TYR A 82 -11.42 4.45 5.53
CA TYR A 82 -12.83 4.13 5.71
C TYR A 82 -13.02 3.01 6.73
N ASN A 83 -14.11 3.09 7.48
CA ASN A 83 -14.66 1.95 8.23
C ASN A 83 -15.68 1.25 7.32
N PHE A 84 -15.21 0.27 6.55
CA PHE A 84 -16.03 -0.47 5.60
C PHE A 84 -16.89 -1.51 6.33
N PRO A 85 -18.22 -1.51 6.12
CA PRO A 85 -19.13 -2.41 6.81
C PRO A 85 -18.85 -3.87 6.46
N GLN A 86 -18.85 -4.72 7.48
CA GLN A 86 -18.72 -6.16 7.33
C GLN A 86 -20.10 -6.83 7.35
N TYR A 87 -20.16 -8.08 6.88
CA TYR A 87 -21.36 -8.90 6.93
C TYR A 87 -21.94 -8.97 8.34
N GLN A 88 -23.25 -8.77 8.47
CA GLN A 88 -23.95 -8.77 9.74
C GLN A 88 -24.69 -10.09 9.95
N PRO A 89 -24.12 -11.06 10.71
CA PRO A 89 -24.84 -12.28 11.05
C PRO A 89 -26.09 -11.93 11.88
N GLY A 90 -27.21 -12.62 11.61
CA GLY A 90 -28.47 -12.38 12.34
C GLY A 90 -29.37 -11.28 11.76
N LYS A 91 -29.25 -10.99 10.46
CA LYS A 91 -30.09 -10.02 9.72
C LYS A 91 -29.93 -8.56 10.16
N GLY A 92 -28.75 -8.18 10.66
CA GLY A 92 -28.43 -6.77 10.95
C GLY A 92 -28.25 -5.92 9.69
N SER A 93 -28.32 -4.60 9.85
CA SER A 93 -28.09 -3.63 8.76
C SER A 93 -26.60 -3.31 8.60
N ASP A 94 -26.13 -3.24 7.36
CA ASP A 94 -24.74 -2.99 6.99
C ASP A 94 -24.54 -1.69 6.19
N ASN A 95 -25.63 -1.08 5.69
CA ASN A 95 -25.57 0.16 4.93
C ASN A 95 -26.70 1.14 5.30
N VAL A 96 -26.52 2.40 4.92
CA VAL A 96 -27.46 3.51 5.16
C VAL A 96 -28.18 3.85 3.86
N LEU A 97 -29.51 3.78 3.84
CA LEU A 97 -30.33 4.43 2.83
C LEU A 97 -30.32 5.93 3.06
N ALA A 98 -29.87 6.71 2.09
CA ALA A 98 -29.75 8.17 2.22
C ALA A 98 -31.15 8.83 2.20
N GLN A 99 -31.60 9.24 3.38
CA GLN A 99 -32.94 9.77 3.66
C GLN A 99 -32.89 11.14 4.36
N GLY A 100 -31.77 11.86 4.26
CA GLY A 100 -31.58 13.16 4.91
C GLY A 100 -31.12 13.08 6.37
N GLN A 101 -30.53 11.96 6.80
CA GLN A 101 -30.00 11.80 8.15
C GLN A 101 -28.86 12.78 8.42
N MET A 102 -28.72 13.18 9.68
CA MET A 102 -27.59 13.97 10.15
C MET A 102 -26.41 13.06 10.46
N LEU A 103 -25.22 13.43 9.99
CA LEU A 103 -23.97 12.79 10.39
C LEU A 103 -23.46 13.40 11.69
N ASP A 104 -23.06 12.54 12.63
CA ASP A 104 -22.36 12.94 13.84
C ASP A 104 -20.89 13.20 13.49
N VAL A 105 -20.55 14.46 13.29
CA VAL A 105 -19.21 14.91 12.90
C VAL A 105 -18.75 15.94 13.93
N PRO A 106 -17.52 15.81 14.48
CA PRO A 106 -16.95 16.83 15.33
C PRO A 106 -16.95 18.21 14.67
N LYS A 107 -17.16 19.27 15.45
CA LYS A 107 -16.98 20.63 14.95
C LYS A 107 -15.54 20.82 14.47
N GLY A 108 -15.36 21.40 13.29
CA GLY A 108 -14.05 21.69 12.75
C GLY A 108 -14.07 22.06 11.28
N ARG A 109 -12.90 22.32 10.71
CA ARG A 109 -12.74 22.61 9.28
C ARG A 109 -12.41 21.34 8.51
N TYR A 110 -13.02 21.19 7.35
CA TYR A 110 -12.88 20.00 6.52
C TYR A 110 -12.78 20.37 5.04
N ILE A 111 -11.98 19.62 4.30
CA ILE A 111 -11.84 19.79 2.84
C ILE A 111 -13.05 19.23 2.11
N GLY A 112 -13.56 18.11 2.58
CA GLY A 112 -14.65 17.40 1.92
C GLY A 112 -15.10 16.17 2.67
N VAL A 113 -16.25 15.68 2.21
CA VAL A 113 -16.87 14.43 2.63
C VAL A 113 -16.65 13.43 1.52
N HIS A 114 -16.07 12.28 1.86
CA HIS A 114 -15.86 11.19 0.94
C HIS A 114 -16.79 10.04 1.34
N MET A 115 -17.57 9.53 0.39
CA MET A 115 -18.50 8.43 0.65
C MET A 115 -18.20 7.25 -0.27
N LEU A 116 -18.37 6.04 0.24
CA LEU A 116 -18.48 4.83 -0.56
C LEU A 116 -19.97 4.51 -0.69
N ALA A 117 -20.50 4.59 -1.91
CA ALA A 117 -21.93 4.54 -2.15
C ALA A 117 -22.29 3.80 -3.45
N ALA A 118 -23.53 3.37 -3.55
CA ALA A 118 -24.10 2.81 -4.78
C ALA A 118 -25.59 3.16 -4.87
N ALA A 119 -26.09 3.36 -6.10
CA ALA A 119 -27.52 3.51 -6.35
C ALA A 119 -28.16 2.17 -6.71
N GLU A 120 -29.49 2.15 -6.80
CA GLU A 120 -30.24 0.96 -7.20
C GLU A 120 -30.31 0.84 -8.73
N GLY A 121 -31.49 1.04 -9.33
CA GLY A 121 -31.73 0.83 -10.76
C GLY A 121 -31.40 2.02 -11.66
N ALA A 122 -31.31 3.23 -11.11
CA ALA A 122 -31.04 4.47 -11.84
C ALA A 122 -29.99 5.32 -11.13
N ILE A 123 -29.37 6.26 -11.86
CA ILE A 123 -28.34 7.16 -11.33
C ILE A 123 -28.95 8.02 -10.21
N ALA A 124 -28.50 7.80 -8.98
CA ALA A 124 -28.93 8.58 -7.83
C ALA A 124 -28.36 9.99 -7.90
N THR A 125 -29.21 11.00 -7.72
CA THR A 125 -28.79 12.39 -7.60
C THR A 125 -29.29 13.00 -6.30
N GLY A 126 -28.49 13.85 -5.67
CA GLY A 126 -28.87 14.47 -4.41
C GLY A 126 -27.84 15.51 -3.94
N PHE A 127 -27.99 15.97 -2.70
CA PHE A 127 -27.10 16.96 -2.11
C PHE A 127 -26.68 16.54 -0.71
N VAL A 128 -25.38 16.68 -0.42
CA VAL A 128 -24.90 16.76 0.96
C VAL A 128 -25.00 18.22 1.37
N ASN A 129 -25.70 18.52 2.47
CA ASN A 129 -25.87 19.88 2.97
C ASN A 129 -25.01 20.10 4.20
N ALA A 130 -24.18 21.14 4.17
CA ALA A 130 -23.34 21.56 5.27
C ALA A 130 -23.85 22.87 5.86
N THR A 131 -23.79 22.96 7.19
CA THR A 131 -24.03 24.19 7.95
C THR A 131 -22.78 24.53 8.72
N TYR A 132 -22.40 25.81 8.70
CA TYR A 132 -21.19 26.32 9.35
C TYR A 132 -21.53 27.16 10.58
N GLU A 133 -20.53 27.39 11.44
CA GLU A 133 -20.68 28.18 12.67
C GLU A 133 -21.13 29.63 12.41
N ASP A 134 -20.75 30.22 11.28
CA ASP A 134 -21.17 31.57 10.88
C ASP A 134 -22.64 31.64 10.40
N GLY A 135 -23.36 30.51 10.43
CA GLY A 135 -24.74 30.38 9.97
C GLY A 135 -24.90 30.21 8.46
N SER A 136 -23.80 30.26 7.68
CA SER A 136 -23.85 29.97 6.26
C SER A 136 -24.04 28.48 5.98
N THR A 137 -24.48 28.16 4.76
CA THR A 137 -24.66 26.79 4.30
C THR A 137 -24.05 26.58 2.92
N SER A 138 -23.72 25.33 2.60
CA SER A 138 -23.31 24.92 1.26
C SER A 138 -23.88 23.55 0.92
N SER A 139 -24.18 23.33 -0.36
CA SER A 139 -24.70 22.05 -0.85
C SER A 139 -23.76 21.46 -1.90
N GLY A 140 -23.25 20.25 -1.65
CA GLY A 140 -22.43 19.50 -2.59
C GLY A 140 -23.28 18.48 -3.34
N GLN A 141 -23.26 18.51 -4.68
CA GLN A 141 -23.99 17.55 -5.51
C GLN A 141 -23.41 16.13 -5.38
N VAL A 142 -24.29 15.15 -5.25
CA VAL A 142 -23.98 13.73 -5.29
C VAL A 142 -24.57 13.15 -6.57
N LEU A 143 -23.76 12.43 -7.32
CA LEU A 143 -24.14 11.61 -8.46
C LEU A 143 -23.51 10.24 -8.28
N VAL A 144 -24.33 9.20 -8.20
CA VAL A 144 -23.87 7.82 -7.97
C VAL A 144 -24.59 6.88 -8.91
N ASP A 145 -23.83 6.08 -9.62
CA ASP A 145 -24.36 5.13 -10.58
C ASP A 145 -24.99 3.90 -9.89
N PRO A 146 -25.91 3.20 -10.59
CA PRO A 146 -26.43 1.90 -10.19
C PRO A 146 -25.35 0.91 -9.77
N PHE A 147 -25.61 0.12 -8.72
CA PHE A 147 -24.71 -0.95 -8.31
C PHE A 147 -24.48 -1.99 -9.41
N TRP A 148 -25.44 -2.18 -10.31
CA TRP A 148 -25.25 -2.86 -11.58
C TRP A 148 -26.13 -2.22 -12.65
N ALA A 149 -25.74 -2.33 -13.91
CA ALA A 149 -26.55 -1.89 -15.03
C ALA A 149 -26.28 -2.71 -16.30
N TRP A 150 -27.30 -2.82 -17.15
CA TRP A 150 -27.23 -3.39 -18.49
C TRP A 150 -27.85 -2.42 -19.50
N PRO A 151 -27.31 -2.26 -20.72
CA PRO A 151 -26.14 -2.93 -21.30
C PRO A 151 -24.81 -2.21 -21.04
N TYR A 152 -24.84 -1.08 -20.33
CA TYR A 152 -23.67 -0.21 -20.14
C TYR A 152 -23.18 -0.28 -18.69
N PRO A 153 -22.19 -1.15 -18.38
CA PRO A 153 -21.57 -1.14 -17.07
C PRO A 153 -20.75 0.15 -16.89
N TYR A 154 -20.97 0.87 -15.79
CA TYR A 154 -20.31 2.16 -15.50
C TYR A 154 -18.82 2.03 -15.14
N GLY A 155 -18.39 0.82 -14.75
CA GLY A 155 -17.15 0.65 -14.00
C GLY A 155 -17.33 1.15 -12.56
N GLY A 156 -16.53 0.67 -11.62
CA GLY A 156 -16.67 1.03 -10.21
C GLY A 156 -15.32 1.16 -9.53
N ASP A 157 -15.32 1.72 -8.33
CA ASP A 157 -14.12 1.86 -7.51
C ASP A 157 -13.83 0.56 -6.71
N ILE A 158 -14.89 -0.13 -6.28
CA ILE A 158 -14.86 -1.46 -5.66
C ILE A 158 -15.86 -2.33 -6.43
N ILE A 159 -15.40 -3.40 -7.06
CA ILE A 159 -16.19 -4.21 -8.00
C ILE A 159 -16.24 -5.65 -7.50
N PHE A 160 -17.44 -6.11 -7.19
CA PHE A 160 -17.71 -7.48 -6.78
C PHE A 160 -17.93 -8.38 -8.00
N PRO A 161 -17.56 -9.67 -7.91
CA PRO A 161 -17.50 -10.54 -9.07
C PRO A 161 -18.86 -10.94 -9.65
N TYR A 162 -19.93 -10.83 -8.86
CA TYR A 162 -21.29 -11.15 -9.26
C TYR A 162 -22.29 -10.44 -8.34
N LEU A 163 -23.59 -10.56 -8.62
CA LEU A 163 -24.67 -10.27 -7.67
C LEU A 163 -25.44 -11.53 -7.32
N MET A 164 -26.09 -11.53 -6.17
CA MET A 164 -27.05 -12.56 -5.81
C MET A 164 -28.45 -12.00 -5.95
N THR A 165 -29.33 -12.75 -6.59
CA THR A 165 -30.76 -12.43 -6.66
C THR A 165 -31.48 -13.06 -5.46
N ASP A 166 -32.80 -12.97 -5.45
CA ASP A 166 -33.67 -13.69 -4.53
C ASP A 166 -33.47 -15.21 -4.51
N THR A 167 -33.05 -15.80 -5.64
CA THR A 167 -33.08 -17.26 -5.88
C THR A 167 -31.79 -17.83 -6.46
N ALA A 168 -30.93 -17.02 -7.09
CA ALA A 168 -29.75 -17.50 -7.80
C ALA A 168 -28.56 -16.53 -7.75
N ILE A 169 -27.40 -17.00 -8.21
CA ILE A 169 -26.26 -16.14 -8.53
C ILE A 169 -26.41 -15.64 -9.97
N ASN A 170 -26.27 -14.33 -10.16
CA ASN A 170 -26.20 -13.70 -11.46
C ASN A 170 -24.78 -13.12 -11.66
N TYR A 171 -24.09 -13.61 -12.68
CA TYR A 171 -22.68 -13.30 -12.94
C TYR A 171 -22.41 -11.89 -13.49
N ASN A 172 -23.41 -11.01 -13.51
CA ASN A 172 -23.18 -9.57 -13.69
C ASN A 172 -22.48 -9.00 -12.46
N ARG A 173 -21.47 -8.17 -12.69
CA ARG A 173 -20.70 -7.55 -11.60
C ARG A 173 -21.49 -6.45 -10.92
N THR A 174 -21.23 -6.28 -9.63
CA THR A 174 -21.76 -5.15 -8.84
C THR A 174 -20.65 -4.21 -8.39
N MET A 175 -21.01 -2.96 -8.12
CA MET A 175 -20.08 -1.85 -7.99
C MET A 175 -20.43 -0.98 -6.78
N ILE A 176 -19.40 -0.43 -6.14
CA ILE A 176 -19.46 0.66 -5.19
C ILE A 176 -18.53 1.77 -5.70
N PHE A 177 -18.97 3.01 -5.53
CA PHE A 177 -18.35 4.22 -6.07
C PHE A 177 -17.89 5.12 -4.93
N GLN A 178 -16.73 5.76 -5.11
CA GLN A 178 -16.27 6.83 -4.26
C GLN A 178 -16.85 8.15 -4.76
N THR A 179 -17.62 8.84 -3.90
CA THR A 179 -18.00 10.24 -4.14
C THR A 179 -17.13 11.17 -3.31
N VAL A 180 -16.96 12.40 -3.81
CA VAL A 180 -16.28 13.48 -3.10
C VAL A 180 -17.17 14.71 -3.15
N ASN A 181 -17.53 15.21 -1.98
CA ASN A 181 -18.33 16.42 -1.81
C ASN A 181 -17.48 17.45 -1.08
N TRP A 182 -17.01 18.47 -1.82
CA TRP A 182 -16.17 19.53 -1.26
C TRP A 182 -16.95 20.39 -0.26
N LEU A 183 -16.26 20.80 0.80
CA LEU A 183 -16.74 21.69 1.84
C LEU A 183 -15.93 23.00 1.81
N ASP A 184 -16.45 24.05 2.43
CA ASP A 184 -15.67 25.27 2.64
C ASP A 184 -14.68 25.04 3.79
N SER A 185 -13.44 24.72 3.42
CA SER A 185 -12.36 24.41 4.35
C SER A 185 -11.88 25.60 5.16
N THR A 186 -12.35 26.82 4.86
CA THR A 186 -12.05 28.02 5.64
C THR A 186 -13.00 28.22 6.83
N LYS A 187 -14.10 27.47 6.87
CA LYS A 187 -15.18 27.62 7.86
C LYS A 187 -15.31 26.40 8.76
N GLU A 188 -15.73 26.63 10.01
CA GLU A 188 -16.02 25.53 10.94
C GLU A 188 -17.39 24.93 10.63
N LEU A 189 -17.39 23.67 10.22
CA LEU A 189 -18.57 22.84 10.04
C LEU A 189 -19.19 22.53 11.40
N THR A 190 -20.50 22.72 11.53
CA THR A 190 -21.28 22.41 12.74
C THR A 190 -22.30 21.31 12.50
N SER A 191 -22.72 21.10 11.26
CA SER A 191 -23.73 20.12 10.91
C SER A 191 -23.56 19.66 9.46
N LEU A 192 -23.76 18.37 9.24
CA LEU A 192 -23.67 17.76 7.91
C LEU A 192 -24.84 16.80 7.71
N GLN A 193 -25.64 17.05 6.68
CA GLN A 193 -26.80 16.25 6.32
C GLN A 193 -26.51 15.41 5.08
N LEU A 194 -26.78 14.11 5.16
CA LEU A 194 -26.72 13.19 4.02
C LEU A 194 -27.78 13.55 2.97
N PRO A 195 -27.63 13.08 1.72
CA PRO A 195 -28.67 13.21 0.72
C PRO A 195 -29.99 12.55 1.17
N ASN A 196 -31.09 13.05 0.63
CA ASN A 196 -32.39 12.39 0.67
C ASN A 196 -32.76 12.01 -0.77
N VAL A 197 -32.58 10.74 -1.14
CA VAL A 197 -32.70 10.28 -2.53
C VAL A 197 -33.85 9.27 -2.65
N THR A 198 -34.86 9.65 -3.43
CA THR A 198 -36.01 8.80 -3.79
C THR A 198 -36.24 8.72 -5.29
N VAL A 199 -35.53 9.55 -6.07
CA VAL A 199 -35.59 9.65 -7.52
C VAL A 199 -34.20 9.89 -8.08
N GLY A 200 -34.00 9.50 -9.33
CA GLY A 200 -32.76 9.63 -10.06
C GLY A 200 -32.99 9.74 -11.56
N THR A 201 -31.90 9.60 -12.32
CA THR A 201 -31.90 9.72 -13.78
C THR A 201 -31.72 8.33 -14.39
N GLY A 202 -32.69 7.92 -15.19
CA GLY A 202 -32.68 6.65 -15.90
C GLY A 202 -31.61 6.57 -16.99
N ASN A 203 -31.21 5.33 -17.32
CA ASN A 203 -30.07 5.06 -18.20
C ASN A 203 -30.44 5.06 -19.70
N GLY A 204 -31.72 5.33 -20.02
CA GLY A 204 -32.25 5.41 -21.38
C GLY A 204 -31.98 6.74 -22.08
N ARG A 205 -32.30 6.82 -23.39
CA ARG A 205 -32.19 8.07 -24.15
C ARG A 205 -33.06 9.17 -23.51
N GLY A 206 -32.42 10.27 -23.12
CA GLY A 206 -33.10 11.44 -22.56
C GLY A 206 -33.13 11.51 -21.03
N GLY A 207 -32.61 10.50 -20.32
CA GLY A 207 -32.43 10.58 -18.85
C GLY A 207 -33.73 10.84 -18.10
N ALA A 208 -34.77 10.05 -18.37
CA ALA A 208 -36.06 10.22 -17.69
C ALA A 208 -35.91 10.05 -16.17
N SER A 209 -36.77 10.70 -15.39
CA SER A 209 -36.79 10.49 -13.95
C SER A 209 -37.24 9.07 -13.64
N GLU A 210 -36.47 8.36 -12.81
CA GLU A 210 -36.77 6.99 -12.37
C GLU A 210 -36.65 6.90 -10.84
N GLN A 211 -37.41 5.99 -10.23
CA GLN A 211 -37.28 5.74 -8.79
C GLN A 211 -35.96 5.03 -8.52
N THR A 212 -35.19 5.55 -7.57
CA THR A 212 -33.94 4.94 -7.12
C THR A 212 -33.63 5.47 -5.73
N ARG A 213 -32.93 4.66 -4.94
CA ARG A 213 -32.40 5.05 -3.63
C ARG A 213 -30.88 5.07 -3.69
N LEU A 214 -30.28 5.82 -2.77
CA LEU A 214 -28.84 5.90 -2.59
C LEU A 214 -28.45 5.15 -1.32
N HIS A 215 -27.48 4.26 -1.44
CA HIS A 215 -26.95 3.48 -0.34
C HIS A 215 -25.53 3.93 -0.02
N ILE A 216 -25.26 4.20 1.26
CA ILE A 216 -23.96 4.64 1.75
C ILE A 216 -23.40 3.54 2.65
N PHE A 217 -22.22 3.04 2.29
CA PHE A 217 -21.52 1.97 3.00
C PHE A 217 -20.52 2.52 4.01
N ALA A 218 -19.79 3.57 3.64
CA ALA A 218 -18.83 4.21 4.53
C ALA A 218 -18.71 5.71 4.23
N VAL A 219 -18.35 6.48 5.25
CA VAL A 219 -18.11 7.93 5.14
C VAL A 219 -16.78 8.25 5.80
N SER A 220 -16.03 9.16 5.20
CA SER A 220 -14.79 9.69 5.76
C SER A 220 -14.63 11.15 5.40
N MET A 221 -13.87 11.88 6.21
CA MET A 221 -13.63 13.30 6.03
C MET A 221 -12.15 13.60 6.06
N ILE A 222 -11.77 14.70 5.40
CA ILE A 222 -10.38 15.18 5.40
C ILE A 222 -10.31 16.47 6.22
N PRO A 223 -9.73 16.46 7.43
CA PRO A 223 -9.60 17.66 8.25
C PRO A 223 -8.69 18.72 7.61
N ALA A 224 -9.11 19.98 7.65
CA ALA A 224 -8.35 21.15 7.21
C ALA A 224 -7.73 21.88 8.42
N LYS A 225 -6.74 21.23 9.06
CA LYS A 225 -6.10 21.72 10.30
C LYS A 225 -5.01 22.77 10.09
N GLY A 226 -4.63 23.06 8.84
CA GLY A 226 -3.61 24.04 8.52
C GLY A 226 -4.05 25.47 8.83
N HIS A 227 -3.07 26.36 8.99
CA HIS A 227 -3.27 27.80 9.16
C HIS A 227 -2.48 28.55 8.09
N GLY A 228 -2.97 29.72 7.66
CA GLY A 228 -2.36 30.47 6.57
C GLY A 228 -2.36 29.65 5.27
N LEU A 229 -1.24 29.69 4.53
CA LEU A 229 -1.00 28.83 3.37
C LEU A 229 -0.45 27.48 3.83
N ALA A 230 -1.24 26.41 3.69
CA ALA A 230 -0.83 25.07 4.09
C ALA A 230 -1.30 24.00 3.08
N LEU A 231 -0.43 23.03 2.82
CA LEU A 231 -0.68 21.90 1.94
C LEU A 231 -0.50 20.59 2.69
N ASP A 232 -1.28 19.58 2.29
CA ASP A 232 -1.10 18.21 2.74
C ASP A 232 -1.20 17.23 1.58
N VAL A 233 -0.45 16.13 1.65
CA VAL A 233 -0.50 15.06 0.65
C VAL A 233 -1.61 14.10 1.05
N GLN A 234 -2.67 14.03 0.25
CA GLN A 234 -3.73 13.05 0.48
C GLN A 234 -3.30 11.66 0.00
N TYR A 235 -2.78 11.62 -1.22
CA TYR A 235 -2.49 10.40 -1.94
C TYR A 235 -1.24 10.61 -2.76
N ALA A 236 -0.38 9.61 -2.79
CA ALA A 236 0.76 9.56 -3.70
C ALA A 236 1.01 8.10 -4.10
N ARG A 237 1.39 7.90 -5.36
CA ARG A 237 1.84 6.60 -5.87
C ARG A 237 2.86 6.72 -6.98
N SER A 238 3.71 5.72 -7.07
CA SER A 238 4.52 5.48 -8.27
C SER A 238 3.62 4.95 -9.39
N THR A 239 3.93 5.31 -10.63
CA THR A 239 3.23 4.77 -11.80
C THR A 239 4.17 3.88 -12.61
N ASN A 240 3.64 2.99 -13.44
CA ASN A 240 4.45 2.23 -14.39
C ASN A 240 4.79 3.03 -15.67
N MET A 241 4.58 4.35 -15.65
CA MET A 241 4.82 5.24 -16.78
C MET A 241 6.17 5.95 -16.61
N TRP A 242 6.81 6.18 -17.74
CA TRP A 242 8.11 6.84 -17.85
C TRP A 242 7.97 8.01 -18.82
N PHE A 243 8.76 9.07 -18.63
CA PHE A 243 8.82 10.13 -19.63
C PHE A 243 9.33 9.58 -20.97
N GLU A 244 8.73 10.04 -22.07
CA GLU A 244 9.11 9.61 -23.40
C GLU A 244 10.61 9.86 -23.66
N GLY A 245 11.28 8.88 -24.27
CA GLY A 245 12.72 8.94 -24.55
C GLY A 245 13.63 8.59 -23.36
N THR A 246 13.09 8.22 -22.19
CA THR A 246 13.90 7.77 -21.04
C THR A 246 13.26 6.60 -20.29
N ASN A 247 14.09 5.69 -19.76
CA ASN A 247 13.70 4.68 -18.79
C ASN A 247 14.26 4.97 -17.39
N LYS A 248 14.72 6.20 -17.15
CA LYS A 248 15.35 6.64 -15.89
C LYS A 248 14.48 7.60 -15.08
N THR A 249 13.47 8.22 -15.69
CA THR A 249 12.59 9.19 -15.04
C THR A 249 11.17 8.64 -15.02
N GLN A 250 10.78 8.10 -13.86
CA GLN A 250 9.44 7.57 -13.62
C GLN A 250 8.45 8.70 -13.35
N ILE A 251 7.21 8.54 -13.81
CA ILE A 251 6.11 9.45 -13.48
C ILE A 251 5.51 9.01 -12.15
N VAL A 252 5.34 9.95 -11.23
CA VAL A 252 4.59 9.79 -9.98
C VAL A 252 3.28 10.57 -10.07
N GLU A 253 2.27 10.09 -9.37
CA GLU A 253 0.98 10.77 -9.23
C GLU A 253 0.77 11.13 -7.77
N ALA A 254 0.33 12.36 -7.49
CA ALA A 254 0.02 12.81 -6.14
C ALA A 254 -1.19 13.76 -6.14
N THR A 255 -2.04 13.59 -5.12
CA THR A 255 -3.17 14.48 -4.81
C THR A 255 -2.79 15.35 -3.62
N ILE A 256 -2.82 16.65 -3.83
CA ILE A 256 -2.41 17.65 -2.85
C ILE A 256 -3.63 18.49 -2.44
N ASN A 257 -3.89 18.57 -1.13
CA ASN A 257 -5.01 19.31 -0.58
C ASN A 257 -4.57 20.67 -0.05
N ASN A 258 -5.35 21.72 -0.33
CA ASN A 258 -5.19 23.00 0.35
C ASN A 258 -5.89 22.95 1.72
N VAL A 259 -5.12 22.68 2.76
CA VAL A 259 -5.60 22.52 4.15
C VAL A 259 -5.47 23.78 4.99
N GLY A 260 -4.99 24.87 4.39
CA GLY A 260 -4.82 26.17 5.02
C GLY A 260 -6.11 26.98 5.12
N THR A 261 -6.05 28.07 5.88
CA THR A 261 -7.11 29.09 5.95
C THR A 261 -7.02 30.12 4.83
N GLU A 262 -5.93 30.09 4.06
CA GLU A 262 -5.71 30.95 2.90
C GLU A 262 -5.62 30.13 1.61
N TRP A 263 -6.09 30.72 0.51
CA TRP A 263 -6.02 30.09 -0.80
C TRP A 263 -4.62 30.22 -1.39
N ILE A 264 -4.13 29.11 -1.95
CA ILE A 264 -2.91 29.11 -2.77
C ILE A 264 -3.27 29.66 -4.14
N LEU A 265 -2.57 30.72 -4.54
CA LEU A 265 -2.78 31.45 -5.77
C LEU A 265 -1.57 31.30 -6.70
N ALA A 266 -1.70 31.73 -7.95
CA ALA A 266 -0.63 31.66 -8.94
C ALA A 266 0.67 32.38 -8.54
N LYS A 267 0.60 33.32 -7.58
CA LYS A 267 1.78 34.03 -7.03
C LYS A 267 2.60 33.20 -6.04
N ASN A 268 2.06 32.07 -5.57
CA ASN A 268 2.70 31.22 -4.57
C ASN A 268 3.54 30.13 -5.26
N GLY A 269 4.72 29.83 -4.72
CA GLY A 269 5.53 28.69 -5.14
C GLY A 269 5.13 27.43 -4.37
N VAL A 270 4.95 26.30 -5.08
CA VAL A 270 4.70 24.98 -4.47
C VAL A 270 5.87 24.06 -4.82
N LYS A 271 6.40 23.36 -3.81
CA LYS A 271 7.45 22.34 -3.98
C LYS A 271 6.94 21.01 -3.45
N VAL A 272 6.91 20.00 -4.30
CA VAL A 272 6.65 18.60 -3.94
C VAL A 272 7.98 17.84 -4.02
N ILE A 273 8.28 17.07 -2.98
CA ILE A 273 9.52 16.29 -2.88
C ILE A 273 9.14 14.81 -2.78
N VAL A 274 9.74 13.99 -3.63
CA VAL A 274 9.66 12.53 -3.53
C VAL A 274 10.98 12.07 -2.93
N GLU A 275 10.93 11.51 -1.73
CA GLU A 275 12.11 10.95 -1.09
C GLU A 275 12.36 9.53 -1.60
N SER A 276 13.59 9.27 -2.05
CA SER A 276 14.01 8.00 -2.65
C SER A 276 14.67 7.04 -1.66
N VAL A 277 14.37 7.15 -0.36
CA VAL A 277 15.08 6.44 0.72
C VAL A 277 15.20 4.93 0.44
N GLU A 278 14.10 4.27 0.07
CA GLU A 278 14.12 2.83 -0.25
C GLU A 278 14.97 2.53 -1.49
N GLN A 279 14.89 3.37 -2.51
CA GLN A 279 15.67 3.23 -3.73
C GLN A 279 17.17 3.40 -3.45
N ASP A 280 17.51 4.34 -2.59
CA ASP A 280 18.87 4.64 -2.19
C ASP A 280 19.44 3.53 -1.33
N ASN A 281 18.66 2.99 -0.38
CA ASN A 281 19.02 1.82 0.40
C ASN A 281 19.27 0.59 -0.49
N LEU A 282 18.40 0.31 -1.47
CA LEU A 282 18.57 -0.82 -2.39
C LEU A 282 19.79 -0.65 -3.30
N ARG A 283 20.06 0.57 -3.79
CA ARG A 283 21.27 0.85 -4.57
C ARG A 283 22.53 0.68 -3.74
N THR A 284 22.51 1.17 -2.50
CA THR A 284 23.63 1.07 -1.57
C THR A 284 23.93 -0.39 -1.23
N ALA A 285 22.90 -1.18 -0.91
CA ALA A 285 23.03 -2.63 -0.74
C ALA A 285 23.55 -3.32 -2.01
N GLY A 286 23.03 -2.96 -3.18
CA GLY A 286 23.48 -3.50 -4.46
C GLY A 286 24.95 -3.19 -4.79
N GLN A 287 25.42 -1.99 -4.46
CA GLN A 287 26.83 -1.61 -4.59
C GLN A 287 27.72 -2.48 -3.69
N TRP A 288 27.34 -2.64 -2.43
CA TRP A 288 28.08 -3.49 -1.48
C TRP A 288 28.08 -4.96 -1.90
N ILE A 289 26.92 -5.53 -2.26
CA ILE A 289 26.82 -6.93 -2.72
C ILE A 289 27.69 -7.16 -3.95
N LYS A 290 27.75 -6.20 -4.88
CA LYS A 290 28.53 -6.33 -6.11
C LYS A 290 30.04 -6.48 -5.84
N THR A 291 30.58 -5.76 -4.86
CA THR A 291 32.01 -5.85 -4.52
C THR A 291 32.35 -7.05 -3.64
N HIS A 292 31.35 -7.73 -3.08
CA HIS A 292 31.49 -8.90 -2.21
C HIS A 292 30.88 -10.17 -2.84
N ALA A 293 30.70 -10.15 -4.16
CA ALA A 293 29.90 -11.14 -4.88
C ALA A 293 30.42 -12.57 -4.68
N GLU A 294 31.75 -12.76 -4.58
CA GLU A 294 32.38 -14.08 -4.41
C GLU A 294 32.00 -14.77 -3.10
N ALA A 295 31.75 -14.00 -2.05
CA ALA A 295 31.39 -14.51 -0.72
C ALA A 295 29.89 -14.75 -0.54
N ILE A 296 29.06 -14.31 -1.49
CA ILE A 296 27.60 -14.34 -1.41
C ILE A 296 27.03 -15.30 -2.45
N PHE A 297 27.29 -15.05 -3.73
CA PHE A 297 26.65 -15.80 -4.81
C PHE A 297 27.34 -17.14 -5.03
N ASN A 298 26.52 -18.17 -5.29
CA ASN A 298 27.00 -19.54 -5.53
C ASN A 298 27.86 -20.11 -4.38
N THR A 299 27.66 -19.59 -3.18
CA THR A 299 28.28 -20.12 -1.97
C THR A 299 27.36 -21.12 -1.27
N THR A 300 27.96 -21.98 -0.45
CA THR A 300 27.27 -22.84 0.50
C THR A 300 27.72 -22.49 1.92
N TYR A 301 26.93 -22.84 2.91
CA TYR A 301 27.33 -22.67 4.30
C TYR A 301 28.52 -23.58 4.64
N TRP A 302 29.33 -23.16 5.62
CA TRP A 302 30.35 -24.04 6.19
C TRP A 302 29.70 -25.12 7.07
N TYR A 303 29.83 -26.38 6.66
CA TYR A 303 29.06 -27.47 7.29
C TYR A 303 29.52 -27.81 8.71
N ILE A 304 30.73 -27.42 9.11
CA ILE A 304 31.22 -27.64 10.49
C ILE A 304 30.50 -26.68 11.44
N THR A 305 30.49 -25.40 11.10
CA THR A 305 29.66 -24.39 11.77
C THR A 305 29.41 -23.23 10.80
N PRO A 306 28.16 -22.80 10.58
CA PRO A 306 27.85 -21.71 9.66
C PRO A 306 28.17 -20.32 10.26
N GLU A 307 28.45 -20.23 11.56
CA GLU A 307 28.64 -18.96 12.26
C GLU A 307 29.52 -19.08 13.51
N GLU A 308 30.03 -17.93 13.98
CA GLU A 308 30.64 -17.78 15.29
C GLU A 308 30.05 -16.57 16.03
N GLY A 309 29.42 -16.85 17.17
CA GLY A 309 28.73 -15.83 17.95
C GLY A 309 27.66 -15.08 17.15
N LYS A 310 27.39 -13.84 17.54
CA LYS A 310 26.32 -13.03 16.92
C LYS A 310 26.72 -12.35 15.61
N ALA A 311 28.02 -12.23 15.34
CA ALA A 311 28.53 -11.32 14.32
C ALA A 311 29.24 -12.00 13.14
N VAL A 312 29.73 -13.24 13.29
CA VAL A 312 30.53 -13.90 12.25
C VAL A 312 29.69 -14.92 11.49
N ARG A 313 29.80 -14.95 10.16
CA ARG A 313 29.17 -15.91 9.26
C ARG A 313 30.22 -16.54 8.35
N PHE A 314 30.06 -17.83 8.05
CA PHE A 314 30.97 -18.58 7.22
C PHE A 314 30.26 -19.12 5.97
N THR A 315 30.81 -18.80 4.82
CA THR A 315 30.38 -19.32 3.52
C THR A 315 31.58 -19.87 2.76
N GLN A 316 31.34 -20.70 1.75
CA GLN A 316 32.40 -21.27 0.94
C GLN A 316 31.92 -21.56 -0.48
N THR A 317 32.88 -21.59 -1.42
CA THR A 317 32.72 -22.18 -2.75
C THR A 317 33.55 -23.46 -2.83
N ALA A 318 33.70 -24.04 -4.04
CA ALA A 318 34.67 -25.11 -4.26
C ALA A 318 36.13 -24.61 -4.15
N ASP A 319 36.36 -23.31 -4.26
CA ASP A 319 37.68 -22.70 -4.46
C ASP A 319 38.12 -21.82 -3.30
N ALA A 320 37.22 -21.42 -2.39
CA ALA A 320 37.58 -20.54 -1.28
C ALA A 320 36.61 -20.63 -0.09
N PHE A 321 37.12 -20.21 1.06
CA PHE A 321 36.40 -20.02 2.32
C PHE A 321 36.29 -18.53 2.66
N TYR A 322 35.12 -18.10 3.12
CA TYR A 322 34.83 -16.71 3.44
C TYR A 322 34.36 -16.56 4.88
N MET A 323 34.84 -15.50 5.51
CA MET A 323 34.53 -15.12 6.89
C MET A 323 33.96 -13.71 6.88
N SER A 324 32.65 -13.58 7.10
CA SER A 324 31.96 -12.30 7.07
C SER A 324 31.66 -11.84 8.50
N THR A 325 32.01 -10.60 8.82
CA THR A 325 31.69 -9.97 10.12
C THR A 325 30.66 -8.87 9.95
N LEU A 326 29.55 -8.92 10.69
CA LEU A 326 28.39 -8.01 10.58
C LEU A 326 28.56 -6.69 11.34
N SER A 327 29.77 -6.41 11.81
CA SER A 327 30.14 -5.21 12.56
C SER A 327 31.62 -4.97 12.40
N ALA A 328 32.05 -3.71 12.49
CA ALA A 328 33.46 -3.35 12.37
C ALA A 328 34.30 -4.20 13.33
N PRO A 329 35.26 -4.98 12.81
CA PRO A 329 36.10 -5.80 13.66
C PRO A 329 37.11 -4.91 14.39
N ASN A 330 37.45 -5.29 15.63
CA ASN A 330 38.52 -4.64 16.40
C ASN A 330 39.89 -4.87 15.72
N ALA A 331 40.96 -4.29 16.28
CA ALA A 331 42.34 -4.49 15.84
C ALA A 331 42.77 -5.97 15.68
N THR A 332 42.08 -6.89 16.34
CA THR A 332 42.24 -8.34 16.14
C THR A 332 40.90 -9.04 16.08
N LEU A 333 40.73 -9.93 15.11
CA LEU A 333 39.63 -10.90 15.05
C LEU A 333 40.20 -12.29 15.35
N THR A 334 39.75 -12.91 16.45
CA THR A 334 40.11 -14.29 16.79
C THR A 334 38.89 -15.18 16.56
N LEU A 335 39.01 -16.13 15.64
CA LEU A 335 38.00 -17.14 15.35
C LEU A 335 38.39 -18.44 16.06
N ARG A 336 37.53 -18.88 16.98
CA ARG A 336 37.71 -20.14 17.71
C ARG A 336 37.10 -21.33 16.98
N SER A 337 36.17 -21.05 16.06
CA SER A 337 35.55 -22.07 15.21
C SER A 337 36.58 -22.71 14.30
N PRO A 338 36.43 -24.01 13.99
CA PRO A 338 37.28 -24.66 13.01
C PRO A 338 37.11 -24.00 11.64
N VAL A 339 38.16 -23.34 11.17
CA VAL A 339 38.25 -22.76 9.82
C VAL A 339 39.31 -23.52 9.01
N PRO A 340 39.15 -23.66 7.69
CA PRO A 340 40.08 -24.38 6.83
C PRO A 340 41.33 -23.54 6.53
N TYR A 341 42.15 -23.31 7.55
CA TYR A 341 43.39 -22.55 7.49
C TYR A 341 44.59 -23.45 7.81
N VAL A 342 45.64 -23.35 7.00
CA VAL A 342 46.94 -23.97 7.23
C VAL A 342 48.01 -22.88 7.36
N SER A 343 49.03 -23.13 8.18
CA SER A 343 50.16 -22.20 8.31
C SER A 343 50.81 -21.92 6.96
N GLY A 344 50.82 -20.64 6.55
CA GLY A 344 51.31 -20.19 5.25
C GLY A 344 50.21 -19.72 4.29
N ASP A 345 48.93 -20.02 4.58
CA ASP A 345 47.81 -19.50 3.81
C ASP A 345 47.74 -17.97 3.90
N LYS A 346 47.30 -17.36 2.80
CA LYS A 346 47.06 -15.91 2.73
C LYS A 346 45.58 -15.66 2.98
N VAL A 347 45.29 -14.91 4.03
CA VAL A 347 43.96 -14.33 4.23
C VAL A 347 43.92 -13.00 3.50
N THR A 348 42.94 -12.81 2.61
CA THR A 348 42.76 -11.54 1.87
C THR A 348 41.43 -10.88 2.22
N ILE A 349 41.34 -9.57 2.05
CA ILE A 349 40.07 -8.83 2.18
C ILE A 349 39.30 -8.95 0.86
N GLU A 350 38.04 -9.34 0.95
CA GLU A 350 37.11 -9.36 -0.19
C GLU A 350 36.24 -8.09 -0.13
N GLY A 351 36.20 -7.33 -1.23
CA GLY A 351 35.46 -6.07 -1.31
C GLY A 351 36.05 -4.89 -0.51
N GLY A 352 35.28 -3.82 -0.41
CA GLY A 352 35.68 -2.60 0.30
C GLY A 352 36.88 -1.85 -0.33
N LYS A 353 37.44 -0.91 0.42
CA LYS A 353 38.59 -0.07 0.01
C LYS A 353 39.91 -0.83 -0.04
N MET A 354 39.98 -1.97 0.64
CA MET A 354 41.19 -2.78 0.79
C MET A 354 41.09 -4.13 0.08
N ALA A 355 40.19 -4.27 -0.90
CA ALA A 355 40.02 -5.50 -1.67
C ALA A 355 41.36 -6.06 -2.16
N GLY A 356 41.61 -7.35 -1.91
CA GLY A 356 42.84 -8.07 -2.25
C GLY A 356 44.01 -7.83 -1.29
N HIS A 357 43.88 -6.96 -0.28
CA HIS A 357 44.92 -6.76 0.72
C HIS A 357 45.10 -8.01 1.58
N VAL A 358 46.34 -8.42 1.81
CA VAL A 358 46.65 -9.58 2.64
C VAL A 358 46.62 -9.17 4.11
N VAL A 359 45.75 -9.83 4.88
CA VAL A 359 45.62 -9.62 6.33
C VAL A 359 46.62 -10.50 7.05
N PRO A 360 47.48 -9.94 7.93
CA PRO A 360 48.38 -10.75 8.74
C PRO A 360 47.58 -11.74 9.62
N SER A 361 47.80 -13.03 9.39
CA SER A 361 47.09 -14.12 10.04
C SER A 361 48.05 -15.11 10.71
N LYS A 362 47.64 -15.67 11.84
CA LYS A 362 48.38 -16.76 12.50
C LYS A 362 47.43 -17.73 13.21
N GLN A 363 47.82 -18.99 13.26
CA GLN A 363 47.16 -19.98 14.09
C GLN A 363 47.74 -19.93 15.52
N LEU A 364 46.88 -19.92 16.52
CA LEU A 364 47.25 -19.95 17.93
C LEU A 364 47.49 -21.40 18.40
N GLY A 365 48.13 -21.57 19.56
CA GLY A 365 48.44 -22.90 20.11
C GLY A 365 47.21 -23.75 20.47
N ASP A 366 46.03 -23.13 20.57
CA ASP A 366 44.74 -23.79 20.80
C ASP A 366 43.98 -24.13 19.49
N GLY A 367 44.57 -23.84 18.33
CA GLY A 367 43.98 -24.08 17.01
C GLY A 367 43.17 -22.91 16.43
N SER A 368 42.90 -21.85 17.22
CA SER A 368 42.15 -20.67 16.77
C SER A 368 42.91 -19.88 15.70
N LEU A 369 42.18 -19.27 14.75
CA LEU A 369 42.75 -18.34 13.77
C LEU A 369 42.68 -16.91 14.29
N GLN A 370 43.81 -16.21 14.33
CA GLN A 370 43.85 -14.78 14.66
C GLN A 370 44.23 -13.96 13.42
N LEU A 371 43.40 -12.97 13.09
CA LEU A 371 43.65 -11.95 12.08
C LEU A 371 44.02 -10.63 12.77
N SER A 372 45.06 -9.95 12.27
CA SER A 372 45.45 -8.61 12.74
C SER A 372 44.94 -7.57 11.75
N ILE A 373 43.96 -6.78 12.18
CA ILE A 373 43.20 -5.88 11.32
C ILE A 373 43.70 -4.46 11.60
N SER A 374 44.43 -3.88 10.64
CA SER A 374 45.07 -2.58 10.80
C SER A 374 44.13 -1.40 10.52
N GLU A 375 43.01 -1.61 9.81
CA GLU A 375 42.07 -0.55 9.44
C GLU A 375 40.61 -1.04 9.51
N GLU A 376 39.92 -0.69 10.59
CA GLU A 376 38.49 -0.97 10.79
C GLU A 376 37.57 -0.24 9.78
N ASN A 377 38.06 0.81 9.11
CA ASN A 377 37.31 1.59 8.11
C ASN A 377 37.44 1.06 6.66
N ALA A 378 37.91 -0.17 6.49
CA ALA A 378 38.06 -0.79 5.17
C ALA A 378 36.73 -1.04 4.44
N ASP A 379 35.63 -1.19 5.21
CA ASP A 379 34.27 -1.41 4.73
C ASP A 379 33.24 -0.64 5.58
N GLU A 380 31.95 -0.72 5.23
CA GLU A 380 30.87 0.07 5.82
C GLU A 380 29.80 -0.81 6.51
N TYR A 381 29.44 -1.96 5.93
CA TYR A 381 28.32 -2.78 6.40
C TYR A 381 28.75 -4.12 7.00
N ALA A 382 29.67 -4.80 6.32
CA ALA A 382 30.27 -6.04 6.78
C ALA A 382 31.67 -6.19 6.16
N TRP A 383 32.57 -6.85 6.88
CA TRP A 383 33.94 -7.09 6.44
C TRP A 383 34.10 -8.56 6.11
N VAL A 384 34.60 -8.85 4.91
CA VAL A 384 34.73 -10.21 4.40
C VAL A 384 36.21 -10.55 4.22
N PHE A 385 36.60 -11.68 4.79
CA PHE A 385 37.95 -12.22 4.68
C PHE A 385 37.92 -13.55 3.93
N LYS A 386 38.87 -13.76 3.03
CA LYS A 386 38.92 -14.90 2.10
C LYS A 386 40.19 -15.73 2.32
N ILE A 387 40.02 -17.05 2.31
CA ILE A 387 41.11 -18.05 2.23
C ILE A 387 40.86 -18.86 0.96
N ASP A 388 41.80 -18.87 0.01
CA ASP A 388 41.71 -19.73 -1.17
C ASP A 388 42.00 -21.20 -0.81
N PHE A 389 41.20 -22.12 -1.33
CA PHE A 389 41.46 -23.55 -1.26
C PHE A 389 42.54 -23.94 -2.28
N GLY A 390 43.75 -24.19 -1.78
CA GLY A 390 44.86 -24.73 -2.56
C GLY A 390 45.87 -23.68 -3.00
N GLY A 391 46.71 -23.21 -2.06
CA GLY A 391 47.94 -22.46 -2.35
C GLY A 391 48.79 -23.11 -3.46
N PRO A 392 49.74 -22.35 -4.07
CA PRO A 392 50.36 -22.74 -5.33
C PRO A 392 50.87 -24.17 -5.26
N ARG A 393 50.44 -25.00 -6.22
CA ARG A 393 50.96 -26.36 -6.39
C ARG A 393 52.48 -26.23 -6.54
N ALA A 394 53.21 -26.66 -5.50
CA ALA A 394 54.66 -26.74 -5.51
C ALA A 394 55.14 -27.74 -6.57
#